data_AF-A0A3A1SPC6-F1
#
_entry.id   AF-A0A3A1SPC6-F1
#
_cell.length_a   1.000
_cell.length_b   1.000
_cell.length_c   1.000
_cell.angle_alpha   90.00
_cell.angle_beta   90.00
_cell.angle_gamma   90.00
#
_symmetry.space_group_name_H-M   'P 1'
#
loop_
_entity.id
_entity.type
_entity.pdbx_description
1 polymer ?
#
loop_
_entity_poly.entity_id
_entity_poly.type
_entity_poly.pdbx_seq_one_letter_code
_entity_poly.pdbx_strand_id
1 'polypeptide(L)'
;MEINWELTIAAISAIFAGLSISFSMYSFFSFKRLNKKVLEQQLEINRLLITKEQEYSNEQNRADIRAYRTGSKGNYQLILTNVGKATAENVYLEILIDSMYRGHFWDIDEIFPMNIVSGHSGKLSYSRGMDFPSKFTVRISWDDQFKKQNSKDIEIVS
;
A
#
# COMPACT_ATOMS: atom_id res chain seq x y z
N MET A 1 -46.06 -72.52 15.75
CA MET A 1 -45.01 -71.61 16.24
C MET A 1 -45.61 -70.21 16.14
N GLU A 2 -46.14 -69.69 17.25
CA GLU A 2 -46.70 -68.33 17.25
C GLU A 2 -45.55 -67.33 17.22
N ILE A 3 -45.57 -66.44 16.23
CA ILE A 3 -44.56 -65.38 16.14
C ILE A 3 -44.89 -64.37 17.24
N ASN A 4 -43.93 -64.14 18.14
CA ASN A 4 -44.06 -63.08 19.14
C ASN A 4 -43.86 -61.72 18.47
N TRP A 5 -44.97 -61.11 18.09
CA TRP A 5 -45.00 -59.86 17.34
C TRP A 5 -44.40 -58.69 18.12
N GLU A 6 -44.56 -58.66 19.45
CA GLU A 6 -43.98 -57.64 20.31
C GLU A 6 -42.44 -57.68 20.27
N LEU A 7 -41.86 -58.88 20.35
CA LEU A 7 -40.42 -59.07 20.35
C LEU A 7 -39.81 -58.74 18.97
N THR A 8 -40.55 -59.00 17.90
CA THR A 8 -40.15 -58.68 16.52
C THR A 8 -40.18 -57.17 16.26
N ILE A 9 -41.23 -56.48 16.71
CA ILE A 9 -41.34 -55.02 16.64
C ILE A 9 -40.26 -54.34 17.49
N ALA A 10 -39.99 -54.85 18.70
CA ALA A 10 -38.92 -54.35 19.56
C ALA A 10 -37.54 -54.49 18.91
N ALA A 11 -37.24 -55.65 18.29
CA ALA A 11 -35.98 -55.86 17.59
C ALA A 11 -35.79 -54.93 16.39
N ILE A 12 -36.83 -54.77 15.56
CA ILE A 12 -36.81 -53.85 14.42
C ILE A 12 -36.61 -52.40 14.89
N SER A 13 -37.33 -51.99 15.93
CA SER A 13 -37.22 -50.64 16.52
C SER A 13 -35.83 -50.37 17.07
N ALA A 14 -35.20 -51.35 17.72
CA ALA A 14 -33.85 -51.25 18.23
C ALA A 14 -32.81 -51.06 17.10
N ILE A 15 -32.99 -51.75 15.97
CA ILE A 15 -32.14 -51.57 14.78
C ILE A 15 -32.27 -50.16 14.22
N PHE A 16 -33.50 -49.66 14.05
CA PHE A 16 -33.74 -48.28 13.58
C PHE A 16 -33.18 -47.24 14.54
N ALA A 17 -33.32 -47.43 15.85
CA ALA A 17 -32.71 -46.55 16.86
C ALA A 17 -31.18 -46.55 16.76
N GLY A 18 -30.55 -47.73 16.62
CA GLY A 18 -29.10 -47.84 16.46
C GLY A 18 -28.57 -47.14 15.20
N LEU A 19 -29.29 -47.27 14.07
CA LEU A 19 -28.96 -46.57 12.82
C LEU A 19 -29.13 -45.06 12.96
N SER A 20 -30.23 -44.61 13.60
CA SER A 20 -30.49 -43.18 13.84
C SER A 20 -29.41 -42.54 14.71
N ILE A 21 -28.99 -43.21 15.78
CA ILE A 21 -27.92 -42.74 16.67
C ILE A 21 -26.58 -42.69 15.92
N SER A 22 -26.25 -43.74 15.16
CA SER A 22 -25.00 -43.79 14.39
C SER A 22 -24.94 -42.69 13.33
N PHE A 23 -26.05 -42.46 12.61
CA PHE A 23 -26.16 -41.39 11.63
C PHE A 23 -26.07 -40.00 12.28
N SER A 24 -26.76 -39.80 13.41
CA SER A 24 -26.72 -38.54 14.16
C SER A 24 -25.31 -38.22 14.64
N MET A 25 -24.59 -39.23 15.15
CA MET A 25 -23.22 -39.08 15.62
C MET A 25 -22.26 -38.75 14.47
N TYR A 26 -22.38 -39.45 13.34
CA TYR A 26 -21.63 -39.14 12.12
C TYR A 26 -21.89 -37.71 11.63
N SER A 27 -23.16 -37.33 11.53
CA SER A 27 -23.59 -36.00 11.10
C SER A 27 -23.03 -34.91 12.02
N PHE A 28 -23.11 -35.11 13.34
CA PHE A 28 -22.57 -34.18 14.32
C PHE A 28 -21.05 -33.96 14.16
N PHE A 29 -20.27 -35.04 14.02
CA PHE A 29 -18.83 -34.92 13.83
C PHE A 29 -18.47 -34.29 12.48
N SER A 30 -19.19 -34.63 11.42
CA SER A 30 -19.01 -34.03 10.08
C SER A 30 -19.31 -32.53 10.12
N PHE A 31 -20.44 -32.15 10.71
CA PHE A 31 -20.85 -30.76 10.88
C PHE A 31 -19.85 -29.96 11.72
N LYS A 32 -19.37 -30.52 12.83
CA LYS A 32 -18.33 -29.88 13.65
C LYS A 32 -17.04 -29.64 12.87
N ARG A 33 -16.61 -30.59 12.03
CA ARG A 33 -15.43 -30.43 11.17
C ARG A 33 -15.65 -29.36 10.11
N LEU A 34 -16.83 -29.36 9.47
CA LEU A 34 -17.17 -28.36 8.46
C LEU A 34 -17.23 -26.96 9.05
N ASN A 35 -17.91 -26.78 10.19
CA ASN A 35 -17.97 -25.49 10.88
C ASN A 35 -16.60 -25.00 11.31
N LYS A 36 -15.72 -25.88 11.79
CA LYS A 36 -14.34 -25.49 12.12
C LYS A 36 -13.62 -24.95 10.89
N LYS A 37 -13.71 -25.64 9.75
CA LYS A 37 -13.11 -25.18 8.48
C LYS A 37 -13.70 -23.86 8.01
N VAL A 38 -15.03 -23.71 8.07
CA VAL A 38 -15.72 -22.47 7.70
C VAL A 38 -15.27 -21.32 8.60
N LEU A 39 -15.16 -21.55 9.91
CA LEU A 39 -14.68 -20.54 10.85
C LEU A 39 -13.22 -20.15 10.56
N GLU A 40 -12.34 -21.11 10.31
CA GLU A 40 -10.94 -20.86 9.94
C GLU A 40 -10.85 -20.03 8.64
N GLN A 41 -11.64 -20.36 7.63
CA GLN A 41 -11.71 -19.60 6.37
C GLN A 41 -12.25 -18.18 6.58
N GLN A 42 -13.28 -18.01 7.42
CA GLN A 42 -13.82 -16.69 7.76
C GLN A 42 -12.80 -15.83 8.49
N LEU A 43 -12.04 -16.40 9.43
CA LEU A 43 -10.97 -15.69 10.13
C LEU A 43 -9.87 -15.23 9.17
N GLU A 44 -9.47 -16.11 8.23
CA GLU A 44 -8.44 -15.76 7.24
C GLU A 44 -8.93 -14.66 6.27
N ILE A 45 -10.17 -14.76 5.77
CA ILE A 45 -10.76 -13.71 4.93
C ILE A 45 -10.81 -12.38 5.69
N ASN A 46 -11.26 -12.40 6.94
CA ASN A 46 -11.36 -11.18 7.74
C ASN A 46 -9.98 -10.55 7.95
N ARG A 47 -8.97 -11.36 8.27
CA ARG A 47 -7.58 -10.91 8.37
C ARG A 47 -7.09 -10.26 7.07
N LEU A 48 -7.32 -10.90 5.93
CA LEU A 48 -6.93 -10.36 4.62
C LEU A 48 -7.65 -9.04 4.31
N LEU A 49 -8.93 -8.92 4.65
CA LEU A 49 -9.70 -7.68 4.49
C LEU A 49 -9.14 -6.55 5.36
N ILE A 50 -8.83 -6.82 6.63
CA ILE A 50 -8.22 -5.83 7.53
C ILE A 50 -6.86 -5.37 6.97
N THR A 51 -6.01 -6.31 6.54
CA THR A 51 -4.71 -5.97 5.94
C THR A 51 -4.88 -5.10 4.71
N LYS A 52 -5.80 -5.47 3.81
CA LYS A 52 -6.08 -4.73 2.58
C LYS A 52 -6.57 -3.31 2.88
N GLU A 53 -7.47 -3.16 3.85
CA GLU A 53 -7.99 -1.84 4.25
C GLU A 53 -6.88 -0.98 4.85
N GLN A 54 -6.01 -1.59 5.67
CA GLN A 54 -4.86 -0.89 6.24
C GLN A 54 -3.87 -0.46 5.15
N GLU A 55 -3.56 -1.32 4.19
CA GLU A 55 -2.72 -0.99 3.03
C GLU A 55 -3.32 0.14 2.20
N TYR A 56 -4.62 0.06 1.92
CA TYR A 56 -5.34 1.08 1.16
C TYR A 56 -5.32 2.43 1.88
N SER A 57 -5.59 2.46 3.19
CA SER A 57 -5.50 3.66 4.02
C SER A 57 -4.08 4.22 4.04
N ASN A 58 -3.07 3.36 4.21
CA ASN A 58 -1.67 3.77 4.18
C ASN A 58 -1.29 4.39 2.83
N GLU A 59 -1.71 3.80 1.70
CA GLU A 59 -1.46 4.37 0.38
C GLU A 59 -2.15 5.71 0.18
N GLN A 60 -3.40 5.84 0.65
CA GLN A 60 -4.17 7.07 0.51
C GLN A 60 -3.53 8.25 1.26
N ASN A 61 -2.82 7.95 2.34
CA ASN A 61 -2.15 8.92 3.21
C ASN A 61 -0.68 9.20 2.83
N ARG A 62 -0.15 8.53 1.79
CA ARG A 62 1.25 8.69 1.34
C ARG A 62 1.36 9.62 0.15
N ALA A 63 2.33 10.52 0.22
CA ALA A 63 2.84 11.26 -0.92
C ALA A 63 4.12 10.59 -1.46
N ASP A 64 4.35 10.69 -2.77
CA ASP A 64 5.60 10.22 -3.39
C ASP A 64 6.04 11.25 -4.42
N ILE A 65 7.21 11.85 -4.19
CA ILE A 65 7.76 12.85 -5.11
C ILE A 65 8.67 12.17 -6.12
N ARG A 66 8.46 12.53 -7.38
CA ARG A 66 9.38 12.25 -8.50
C ARG A 66 9.97 13.55 -8.99
N ALA A 67 11.25 13.53 -9.30
CA ALA A 67 11.93 14.64 -9.92
C ALA A 67 12.47 14.25 -11.29
N TYR A 68 12.33 15.15 -12.25
CA TYR A 68 12.91 15.03 -13.57
C TYR A 68 13.18 16.42 -14.13
N ARG A 69 14.06 16.51 -15.12
CA ARG A 69 14.32 17.78 -15.81
C ARG A 69 13.60 17.86 -17.15
N THR A 70 13.35 19.07 -17.60
CA THR A 70 12.94 19.40 -18.97
C THR A 70 13.65 20.68 -19.43
N GLY A 71 13.51 21.01 -20.72
CA GLY A 71 14.10 22.21 -21.31
C GLY A 71 15.20 21.93 -22.32
N SER A 72 15.62 22.98 -23.03
CA SER A 72 16.65 22.91 -24.07
C SER A 72 17.37 24.25 -24.21
N LYS A 73 18.53 24.25 -24.87
CA LYS A 73 19.30 25.45 -25.24
C LYS A 73 19.62 26.39 -24.06
N GLY A 74 20.06 25.81 -22.94
CA GLY A 74 20.60 26.57 -21.80
C GLY A 74 19.59 26.93 -20.70
N ASN A 75 18.29 26.87 -20.99
CA ASN A 75 17.22 27.07 -19.98
C ASN A 75 16.56 25.74 -19.66
N TYR A 76 16.73 25.29 -18.42
CA TYR A 76 16.23 24.03 -17.91
C TYR A 76 15.27 24.25 -16.76
N GLN A 77 14.36 23.30 -16.58
CA GLN A 77 13.45 23.26 -15.44
C GLN A 77 13.58 21.92 -14.75
N LEU A 78 13.84 21.95 -13.45
CA LEU A 78 13.68 20.82 -12.56
C LEU A 78 12.21 20.78 -12.11
N ILE A 79 11.54 19.68 -12.41
CA ILE A 79 10.12 19.47 -12.10
C ILE A 79 10.02 18.43 -11.00
N LEU A 80 9.35 18.79 -9.90
CA LEU A 80 9.03 17.90 -8.79
C LEU A 80 7.53 17.60 -8.85
N THR A 81 7.15 16.37 -9.16
CA THR A 81 5.75 15.95 -9.28
C THR A 81 5.40 15.02 -8.14
N ASN A 82 4.28 15.29 -7.46
CA ASN A 82 3.71 14.35 -6.51
C ASN A 82 2.86 13.31 -7.25
N VAL A 83 3.31 12.06 -7.24
CA VAL A 83 2.58 10.91 -7.81
C VAL A 83 1.86 10.06 -6.75
N GLY A 84 2.02 10.40 -5.47
CA GLY A 84 1.29 9.79 -4.37
C GLY A 84 -0.14 10.33 -4.27
N LYS A 85 -0.95 9.72 -3.39
CA LYS A 85 -2.38 10.05 -3.23
C LYS A 85 -2.62 11.16 -2.22
N ALA A 86 -1.72 11.33 -1.24
CA ALA A 86 -1.77 12.43 -0.29
C ALA A 86 -0.98 13.65 -0.80
N THR A 87 -1.30 14.82 -0.25
CA THR A 87 -0.53 16.04 -0.45
C THR A 87 0.84 15.90 0.21
N ALA A 88 1.90 16.24 -0.52
CA ALA A 88 3.22 16.42 0.06
C ALA A 88 3.28 17.82 0.66
N GLU A 89 3.39 17.89 1.98
CA GLU A 89 3.48 19.13 2.74
C GLU A 89 4.96 19.47 2.99
N ASN A 90 5.26 20.77 3.08
CA ASN A 90 6.60 21.27 3.41
C ASN A 90 7.70 20.60 2.56
N VAL A 91 7.50 20.51 1.26
CA VAL A 91 8.48 19.92 0.35
C VAL A 91 9.70 20.85 0.33
N TYR A 92 10.84 20.35 0.79
CA TYR A 92 12.14 21.01 0.67
C TYR A 92 12.94 20.36 -0.45
N LEU A 93 13.74 21.18 -1.12
CA LEU A 93 14.62 20.76 -2.20
C LEU A 93 16.04 21.20 -1.90
N GLU A 94 16.95 20.25 -1.81
CA GLU A 94 18.38 20.49 -1.67
C GLU A 94 19.11 19.98 -2.92
N ILE A 95 19.88 20.87 -3.57
CA ILE A 95 20.71 20.51 -4.72
C ILE A 95 22.07 20.03 -4.21
N LEU A 96 22.33 18.73 -4.35
CA LEU A 96 23.58 18.08 -3.96
C LEU A 96 24.58 18.13 -5.13
N ILE A 97 25.06 19.33 -5.40
CA ILE A 97 26.08 19.63 -6.42
C ILE A 97 27.20 20.47 -5.79
N ASP A 98 28.36 20.54 -6.45
CA ASP A 98 29.46 21.43 -6.03
C ASP A 98 28.95 22.87 -5.88
N SER A 99 29.40 23.53 -4.79
CA SER A 99 29.06 24.90 -4.46
C SER A 99 29.21 25.89 -5.62
N MET A 100 30.19 25.68 -6.51
CA MET A 100 30.40 26.55 -7.67
C MET A 100 29.21 26.56 -8.64
N TYR A 101 28.42 25.47 -8.68
CA TYR A 101 27.27 25.36 -9.57
C TYR A 101 25.94 25.73 -8.92
N ARG A 102 25.90 26.01 -7.60
CA ARG A 102 24.63 26.29 -6.90
C ARG A 102 23.93 27.55 -7.40
N GLY A 103 24.69 28.57 -7.81
CA GLY A 103 24.15 29.83 -8.34
C GLY A 103 23.41 29.70 -9.68
N HIS A 104 23.45 28.54 -10.32
CA HIS A 104 22.70 28.28 -11.55
C HIS A 104 21.21 28.04 -11.32
N PHE A 105 20.80 27.71 -10.09
CA PHE A 105 19.42 27.44 -9.72
C PHE A 105 18.81 28.70 -9.12
N TRP A 106 17.67 29.14 -9.66
CA TRP A 106 17.07 30.42 -9.30
C TRP A 106 15.94 30.26 -8.31
N ASP A 107 15.85 31.19 -7.34
CA ASP A 107 14.71 31.36 -6.43
C ASP A 107 14.36 30.10 -5.61
N ILE A 108 15.33 29.20 -5.34
CA ILE A 108 15.10 27.99 -4.54
C ILE A 108 14.43 28.34 -3.20
N ASP A 109 15.00 29.30 -2.48
CA ASP A 109 14.55 29.66 -1.13
C ASP A 109 13.23 30.47 -1.12
N GLU A 110 12.82 31.02 -2.28
CA GLU A 110 11.53 31.68 -2.42
C GLU A 110 10.42 30.69 -2.82
N ILE A 111 10.79 29.67 -3.59
CA ILE A 111 9.88 28.65 -4.12
C ILE A 111 9.67 27.52 -3.10
N PHE A 112 10.69 27.16 -2.33
CA PHE A 112 10.65 26.08 -1.34
C PHE A 112 10.88 26.63 0.08
N PRO A 113 10.18 26.10 1.09
CA PRO A 113 9.30 24.94 1.04
C PRO A 113 7.93 25.23 0.43
N MET A 114 7.38 24.24 -0.30
CA MET A 114 6.03 24.31 -0.88
C MET A 114 5.19 23.07 -0.58
N ASN A 115 3.87 23.19 -0.74
CA ASN A 115 2.98 22.03 -0.72
C ASN A 115 2.68 21.59 -2.16
N ILE A 116 2.80 20.29 -2.44
CA ILE A 116 2.51 19.71 -3.76
C ILE A 116 1.36 18.72 -3.63
N VAL A 117 0.18 19.10 -4.11
CA VAL A 117 -1.01 18.26 -4.15
C VAL A 117 -0.79 17.05 -5.07
N SER A 118 -1.45 15.93 -4.78
CA SER A 118 -1.44 14.73 -5.63
C SER A 118 -1.70 15.09 -7.11
N GLY A 119 -0.81 14.64 -8.00
CA GLY A 119 -0.88 14.86 -9.44
C GLY A 119 -0.35 16.22 -9.91
N HIS A 120 0.01 17.13 -9.01
CA HIS A 120 0.55 18.45 -9.35
C HIS A 120 2.08 18.47 -9.28
N SER A 121 2.68 19.54 -9.82
CA SER A 121 4.13 19.71 -9.88
C SER A 121 4.59 21.08 -9.42
N GLY A 122 5.67 21.10 -8.62
CA GLY A 122 6.53 22.26 -8.41
C GLY A 122 7.58 22.35 -9.51
N LYS A 123 8.01 23.57 -9.86
CA LYS A 123 9.01 23.81 -10.92
C LYS A 123 10.08 24.77 -10.41
N LEU A 124 11.33 24.45 -10.71
CA LEU A 124 12.49 25.27 -10.42
C LEU A 124 13.28 25.49 -11.71
N SER A 125 13.54 26.75 -12.05
CA SER A 125 14.32 27.07 -13.24
C SER A 125 15.81 27.08 -12.91
N TYR A 126 16.63 26.57 -13.83
CA TYR A 126 18.08 26.65 -13.73
C TYR A 126 18.72 26.77 -15.11
N SER A 127 19.91 27.36 -15.15
CA SER A 127 20.73 27.44 -16.36
C SER A 127 21.93 26.50 -16.27
N ARG A 128 22.56 26.15 -17.39
CA ARG A 128 23.80 25.37 -17.35
C ARG A 128 24.83 25.87 -18.36
N GLY A 129 26.07 26.00 -17.90
CA GLY A 129 27.24 26.26 -18.74
C GLY A 129 27.78 25.00 -19.40
N MET A 130 28.87 25.13 -20.16
CA MET A 130 29.58 23.99 -20.76
C MET A 130 30.28 23.11 -19.72
N ASP A 131 30.68 23.71 -18.60
CA ASP A 131 31.35 23.09 -17.46
C ASP A 131 30.37 22.45 -16.45
N PHE A 132 29.06 22.66 -16.62
CA PHE A 132 28.06 22.12 -15.71
C PHE A 132 28.06 20.57 -15.73
N PRO A 133 28.02 19.90 -14.57
CA PRO A 133 28.04 18.45 -14.49
C PRO A 133 26.94 17.78 -15.32
N SER A 134 27.28 16.68 -16.01
CA SER A 134 26.33 15.90 -16.80
C SER A 134 25.27 15.19 -15.96
N LYS A 135 25.50 15.09 -14.65
CA LYS A 135 24.57 14.53 -13.66
C LYS A 135 24.73 15.25 -12.33
N PHE A 136 23.66 15.39 -11.58
CA PHE A 136 23.68 15.88 -10.21
C PHE A 136 22.56 15.24 -9.41
N THR A 137 22.70 15.19 -8.09
CA THR A 137 21.69 14.62 -7.20
C THR A 137 20.87 15.74 -6.57
N VAL A 138 19.58 15.51 -6.42
CA VAL A 138 18.71 16.35 -5.61
C VAL A 138 18.17 15.54 -4.44
N ARG A 139 18.19 16.13 -3.25
CA ARG A 139 17.52 15.58 -2.08
C ARG A 139 16.21 16.31 -1.88
N ILE A 140 15.14 15.55 -1.82
CA ILE A 140 13.80 16.06 -1.61
C ILE A 140 13.32 15.51 -0.29
N SER A 141 12.91 16.39 0.62
CA SER A 141 12.27 15.99 1.87
C SER A 141 10.87 16.58 1.96
N TRP A 142 9.94 15.83 2.55
CA TRP A 142 8.55 16.25 2.68
C TRP A 142 7.88 15.58 3.87
N ASP A 143 6.75 16.15 4.24
CA ASP A 143 5.81 15.58 5.17
C ASP A 143 4.58 15.08 4.42
N ASP A 144 3.96 14.01 4.91
CA ASP A 144 2.61 13.63 4.46
C ASP A 144 1.75 13.21 5.66
N GLN A 145 0.57 12.63 5.39
CA GLN A 145 -0.36 12.18 6.41
C GLN A 145 0.05 10.83 7.03
N PHE A 146 0.89 10.06 6.33
CA PHE A 146 1.38 8.76 6.79
C PHE A 146 2.62 8.89 7.68
N LYS A 147 3.56 9.76 7.31
CA LYS A 147 4.83 9.97 8.00
C LYS A 147 5.36 11.38 7.78
N LYS A 148 6.02 11.93 8.80
CA LYS A 148 6.78 13.18 8.72
C LYS A 148 8.26 12.92 8.40
N GLN A 149 8.93 13.89 7.80
CA GLN A 149 10.35 13.83 7.43
C GLN A 149 10.69 12.67 6.48
N ASN A 150 9.86 12.47 5.46
CA ASN A 150 10.25 11.63 4.33
C ASN A 150 11.41 12.30 3.59
N SER A 151 12.28 11.50 2.99
CA SER A 151 13.43 11.98 2.22
C SER A 151 13.76 11.02 1.10
N LYS A 152 14.16 11.56 -0.05
CA LYS A 152 14.52 10.80 -1.25
C LYS A 152 15.59 11.55 -2.05
N ASP A 153 16.66 10.83 -2.35
CA ASP A 153 17.73 11.33 -3.23
C ASP A 153 17.45 10.82 -4.65
N ILE A 154 17.46 11.74 -5.63
CA ILE A 154 17.19 11.46 -7.04
C ILE A 154 18.33 11.99 -7.88
N GLU A 155 18.98 11.13 -8.67
CA GLU A 155 19.97 11.54 -9.67
C GLU A 155 19.25 12.10 -10.91
N ILE A 156 19.58 13.34 -11.26
CA ILE A 156 19.10 14.03 -12.44
C ILE A 156 20.21 14.03 -13.50
N VAL A 157 19.90 13.48 -14.66
CA VAL A 157 20.79 13.55 -15.82
C VAL A 157 20.59 14.89 -16.53
N SER A 158 21.66 15.68 -16.60
CA SER A 158 21.74 17.01 -17.22
C SER A 158 22.09 16.98 -18.71
#